data_AF-A0A2V5MF45-F1
#
_entry.id   AF-A0A2V5MF45-F1
#
_cell.length_a   1.000
_cell.length_b   1.000
_cell.length_c   1.000
_cell.angle_alpha   90.00
_cell.angle_beta   90.00
_cell.angle_gamma   90.00
#
_symmetry.space_group_name_H-M   'P 1'
#
loop_
_entity.id
_entity.type
_entity.pdbx_description
1 polymer ?
#
loop_
_entity_poly.entity_id
_entity_poly.type
_entity_poly.pdbx_seq_one_letter_code
_entity_poly.pdbx_strand_id
1 'polypeptide(L)'
;MNGSDPLIVNNLITANTAGCGGGVYWAVPSGGRGPFLINNTVSGNFGAGVWASGFDAQAQLINNIIVAPSFDVGVFCDTTRDPNPPVFKSNDVFGLSPFPSSYSGCGNPTGVNGNISVDPHFVDPANGDFHVRPGSATIDAGTSELAPATDLNGTSRPIDGNGDGTAAFDMGSYESPAGGPPAELTAIKTNSSGGTVGFGTRWTWSITVANSGPGAAAFGSGQVILRDELPNGGITYGTASVASVGNVSGAISCVINNSTLICGANGNVTIGAPGSLVVELTANASIPGTFTNPRFGGVCAADPDGWIAETNKGNNTCSDAV
;
A
#
# COMPACT_ATOMS: atom_id res chain seq x y z
N MET A 1 7.86 -38.63 20.47
CA MET A 1 7.97 -38.18 19.06
C MET A 1 8.10 -36.68 19.08
N ASN A 2 9.14 -36.13 18.47
CA ASN A 2 9.20 -34.69 18.23
C ASN A 2 8.35 -34.45 16.98
N GLY A 3 7.26 -33.69 17.10
CA GLY A 3 6.42 -33.28 15.98
C GLY A 3 6.53 -31.77 15.79
N SER A 4 6.48 -31.31 14.55
CA SER A 4 6.52 -29.88 14.20
C SER A 4 5.40 -29.56 13.21
N ASP A 5 4.19 -30.02 13.52
CA ASP A 5 3.01 -29.92 12.66
C ASP A 5 1.89 -29.05 13.27
N PRO A 6 2.17 -27.90 13.92
CA PRO A 6 1.10 -27.08 14.48
C PRO A 6 0.23 -26.45 13.39
N LEU A 7 -1.00 -26.09 13.77
CA LEU A 7 -1.83 -25.16 13.03
C LEU A 7 -1.75 -23.81 13.75
N ILE A 8 -1.22 -22.80 13.08
CA ILE A 8 -1.09 -21.44 13.58
C ILE A 8 -2.03 -20.60 12.72
N VAL A 9 -3.24 -20.36 13.22
CA VAL A 9 -4.32 -19.77 12.44
C VAL A 9 -4.87 -18.54 13.13
N ASN A 10 -5.06 -17.45 12.37
CA ASN A 10 -5.78 -16.26 12.84
C ASN A 10 -5.12 -15.58 14.07
N ASN A 11 -3.79 -15.49 14.08
CA ASN A 11 -3.04 -14.85 15.16
C ASN A 11 -2.46 -13.51 14.72
N LEU A 12 -2.35 -12.60 15.69
CA LEU A 12 -1.48 -11.44 15.61
C LEU A 12 -0.16 -11.77 16.32
N ILE A 13 0.95 -11.80 15.58
CA ILE A 13 2.28 -12.19 16.07
C ILE A 13 3.19 -10.97 15.95
N THR A 14 3.27 -10.18 17.02
CA THR A 14 3.88 -8.84 16.98
C THR A 14 4.79 -8.55 18.16
N ALA A 15 5.77 -7.66 17.94
CA ALA A 15 6.65 -7.13 18.99
C ALA A 15 7.50 -8.19 19.73
N ASN A 16 7.76 -9.33 19.09
CA ASN A 16 8.66 -10.36 19.62
C ASN A 16 10.11 -10.06 19.24
N THR A 17 11.07 -10.65 19.96
CA THR A 17 12.51 -10.48 19.70
C THR A 17 13.24 -11.80 19.85
N ALA A 18 13.90 -12.26 18.79
CA ALA A 18 14.73 -13.46 18.81
C ALA A 18 15.93 -13.33 17.84
N GLY A 19 16.98 -14.13 18.07
CA GLY A 19 18.12 -14.19 17.15
C GLY A 19 17.80 -14.89 15.81
N CYS A 20 16.82 -15.79 15.82
CA CYS A 20 16.28 -16.46 14.64
C CYS A 20 14.76 -16.59 14.81
N GLY A 21 13.97 -16.19 13.81
CA GLY A 21 12.51 -16.32 13.82
C GLY A 21 11.86 -15.48 14.92
N GLY A 22 12.02 -14.16 14.83
CA GLY A 22 11.41 -13.20 15.74
C GLY A 22 9.91 -13.41 15.87
N GLY A 23 9.20 -13.62 14.74
CA GLY A 23 7.78 -13.95 14.76
C GLY A 23 7.53 -15.45 14.99
N VAL A 24 7.89 -16.27 14.02
CA VAL A 24 7.70 -17.73 14.06
C VAL A 24 9.00 -18.43 13.70
N TYR A 25 9.35 -19.48 14.45
CA TYR A 25 10.43 -20.41 14.12
C TYR A 25 9.90 -21.83 14.11
N TRP A 26 10.31 -22.63 13.12
CA TRP A 26 10.13 -24.07 13.14
C TRP A 26 11.37 -24.83 12.68
N ALA A 27 11.45 -26.08 13.11
CA ALA A 27 12.46 -27.05 12.70
C ALA A 27 11.78 -28.40 12.48
N VAL A 28 11.39 -28.67 11.23
CA VAL A 28 10.60 -29.86 10.90
C VAL A 28 11.49 -31.11 10.89
N PRO A 29 11.19 -32.14 11.69
CA PRO A 29 11.92 -33.41 11.67
C PRO A 29 11.65 -34.16 10.36
N SER A 30 12.58 -35.03 9.95
CA SER A 30 12.41 -35.85 8.74
C SER A 30 11.12 -36.67 8.79
N GLY A 31 10.32 -36.59 7.73
CA GLY A 31 9.01 -37.24 7.64
C GLY A 31 7.85 -36.50 8.33
N GLY A 32 8.11 -35.34 8.96
CA GLY A 32 7.05 -34.45 9.45
C GLY A 32 6.33 -33.72 8.32
N ARG A 33 5.09 -33.30 8.56
CA ARG A 33 4.31 -32.48 7.63
C ARG A 33 4.79 -31.03 7.65
N GLY A 34 5.24 -30.55 8.80
CA GLY A 34 5.51 -29.14 9.01
C GLY A 34 4.27 -28.35 9.40
N PRO A 35 4.46 -27.09 9.84
CA PRO A 35 3.39 -26.22 10.29
C PRO A 35 2.54 -25.71 9.14
N PHE A 36 1.27 -25.42 9.43
CA PHE A 36 0.47 -24.52 8.59
C PHE A 36 0.30 -23.19 9.31
N LEU A 37 0.70 -22.12 8.65
CA LEU A 37 0.55 -20.74 9.07
C LEU A 37 -0.51 -20.11 8.17
N ILE A 38 -1.72 -19.87 8.71
CA ILE A 38 -2.88 -19.47 7.92
C ILE A 38 -3.53 -18.20 8.48
N ASN A 39 -3.78 -17.18 7.66
CA ASN A 39 -4.49 -15.96 8.08
C ASN A 39 -3.87 -15.29 9.32
N ASN A 40 -2.54 -15.24 9.42
CA ASN A 40 -1.86 -14.53 10.51
C ASN A 40 -1.35 -13.17 10.03
N THR A 41 -1.26 -12.23 10.96
CA THR A 41 -0.51 -10.99 10.77
C THR A 41 0.77 -11.07 11.60
N VAL A 42 1.93 -11.07 10.95
CA VAL A 42 3.26 -11.13 11.56
C VAL A 42 3.97 -9.81 11.28
N SER A 43 4.11 -8.94 12.29
CA SER A 43 4.65 -7.58 12.07
C SER A 43 5.33 -7.02 13.31
N GLY A 44 6.32 -6.15 13.12
CA GLY A 44 7.02 -5.47 14.21
C GLY A 44 7.83 -6.40 15.13
N ASN A 45 8.20 -7.59 14.66
CA ASN A 45 9.12 -8.48 15.38
C ASN A 45 10.58 -8.11 15.06
N PHE A 46 11.54 -8.49 15.90
CA PHE A 46 12.98 -8.38 15.66
C PHE A 46 13.58 -9.77 15.44
N GLY A 47 14.34 -9.95 14.36
CA GLY A 47 14.61 -11.23 13.72
C GLY A 47 13.58 -11.54 12.62
N ALA A 48 13.84 -12.57 11.82
CA ALA A 48 12.98 -12.94 10.70
C ALA A 48 11.50 -13.09 11.11
N GLY A 49 10.56 -12.63 10.27
CA GLY A 49 9.13 -12.79 10.53
C GLY A 49 8.75 -14.27 10.65
N VAL A 50 9.23 -15.07 9.71
CA VAL A 50 9.19 -16.54 9.74
C VAL A 50 10.57 -17.08 9.46
N TRP A 51 11.04 -17.99 10.31
CA TRP A 51 12.24 -18.77 10.10
C TRP A 51 11.87 -20.24 9.92
N ALA A 52 11.98 -20.68 8.67
CA ALA A 52 11.59 -21.99 8.21
C ALA A 52 12.84 -22.89 8.08
N SER A 53 12.88 -24.00 8.81
CA SER A 53 14.02 -24.93 8.84
C SER A 53 13.57 -26.38 8.97
N GLY A 54 14.46 -27.31 8.65
CA GLY A 54 14.22 -28.75 8.72
C GLY A 54 13.83 -29.34 7.37
N PHE A 55 12.89 -30.29 7.39
CA PHE A 55 12.30 -30.93 6.21
C PHE A 55 10.89 -30.38 5.99
N ASP A 56 10.81 -29.10 5.61
CA ASP A 56 9.58 -28.31 5.65
C ASP A 56 8.94 -28.05 4.28
N ALA A 57 9.29 -28.85 3.27
CA ALA A 57 8.68 -28.82 1.94
C ALA A 57 7.14 -28.97 1.92
N GLN A 58 6.57 -29.52 3.00
CA GLN A 58 5.12 -29.70 3.18
C GLN A 58 4.48 -28.65 4.10
N ALA A 59 5.28 -27.77 4.73
CA ALA A 59 4.75 -26.64 5.47
C ALA A 59 4.00 -25.69 4.53
N GLN A 60 2.99 -25.01 5.03
CA GLN A 60 2.17 -24.10 4.22
C GLN A 60 2.07 -22.74 4.88
N LEU A 61 2.29 -21.70 4.08
CA LEU A 61 1.97 -20.32 4.43
C LEU A 61 0.85 -19.89 3.48
N ILE A 62 -0.33 -19.61 4.04
CA ILE A 62 -1.53 -19.23 3.28
C ILE A 62 -2.19 -18.00 3.89
N ASN A 63 -2.57 -17.02 3.07
CA ASN A 63 -3.30 -15.83 3.53
C ASN A 63 -2.61 -15.04 4.63
N ASN A 64 -1.28 -15.08 4.78
CA ASN A 64 -0.62 -14.31 5.83
C ASN A 64 -0.24 -12.91 5.32
N ILE A 65 -0.25 -11.94 6.23
CA ILE A 65 0.49 -10.69 6.06
C ILE A 65 1.73 -10.78 6.94
N ILE A 66 2.91 -10.69 6.33
CA ILE A 66 4.21 -10.78 7.00
C ILE A 66 5.01 -9.52 6.65
N VAL A 67 5.15 -8.61 7.60
CA VAL A 67 5.96 -7.39 7.44
C VAL A 67 7.31 -7.59 8.08
N ALA A 68 8.36 -7.60 7.26
CA ALA A 68 9.72 -7.69 7.72
C ALA A 68 10.16 -6.36 8.36
N PRO A 69 10.75 -6.37 9.57
CA PRO A 69 11.39 -5.18 10.11
C PRO A 69 12.58 -4.76 9.22
N SER A 70 13.00 -3.48 9.33
CA SER A 70 14.21 -3.02 8.65
C SER A 70 15.42 -3.85 9.09
N PHE A 71 16.31 -4.16 8.13
CA PHE A 71 17.55 -4.94 8.33
C PHE A 71 17.38 -6.45 8.59
N ASP A 72 16.18 -6.97 8.40
CA ASP A 72 15.84 -8.37 8.63
C ASP A 72 14.97 -8.88 7.46
N VAL A 73 14.54 -10.14 7.53
CA VAL A 73 13.82 -10.81 6.43
C VAL A 73 12.39 -11.21 6.82
N GLY A 74 11.44 -11.10 5.88
CA GLY A 74 10.07 -11.53 6.10
C GLY A 74 10.00 -13.04 6.34
N VAL A 75 10.46 -13.82 5.35
CA VAL A 75 10.57 -15.27 5.44
C VAL A 75 11.99 -15.73 5.09
N PHE A 76 12.64 -16.39 6.05
CA PHE A 76 13.92 -17.06 5.86
C PHE A 76 13.71 -18.56 5.73
N CYS A 77 14.22 -19.18 4.67
CA CYS A 77 14.24 -20.62 4.51
C CYS A 77 15.68 -21.15 4.59
N ASP A 78 15.91 -21.95 5.62
CA ASP A 78 17.16 -22.66 5.86
C ASP A 78 17.26 -23.90 4.97
N THR A 79 18.17 -23.84 3.99
CA THR A 79 18.35 -24.90 2.99
C THR A 79 19.34 -25.99 3.41
N THR A 80 19.83 -25.97 4.65
CA THR A 80 20.90 -26.88 5.10
C THR A 80 20.48 -28.35 5.14
N ARG A 81 19.20 -28.65 5.39
CA ARG A 81 18.68 -30.02 5.49
C ARG A 81 17.78 -30.41 4.32
N ASP A 82 17.02 -29.46 3.81
CA ASP A 82 16.11 -29.63 2.69
C ASP A 82 16.18 -28.36 1.81
N PRO A 83 16.53 -28.45 0.53
CA PRO A 83 16.51 -27.29 -0.36
C PRO A 83 15.10 -26.93 -0.84
N ASN A 84 14.08 -27.78 -0.59
CA ASN A 84 12.72 -27.52 -1.02
C ASN A 84 12.01 -26.61 -0.01
N PRO A 85 11.55 -25.42 -0.42
CA PRO A 85 10.92 -24.49 0.49
C PRO A 85 9.49 -24.91 0.86
N PRO A 86 8.90 -24.29 1.90
CA PRO A 86 7.46 -24.36 2.17
C PRO A 86 6.61 -23.95 0.96
N VAL A 87 5.34 -24.35 0.97
CA VAL A 87 4.35 -23.93 -0.03
C VAL A 87 3.79 -22.56 0.33
N PHE A 88 3.88 -21.61 -0.60
CA PHE A 88 3.36 -20.25 -0.45
C PHE A 88 2.14 -20.03 -1.34
N LYS A 89 1.03 -19.54 -0.76
CA LYS A 89 -0.17 -19.17 -1.51
C LYS A 89 -0.85 -17.96 -0.90
N SER A 90 -1.17 -16.96 -1.72
CA SER A 90 -1.88 -15.75 -1.29
C SER A 90 -1.31 -15.15 0.00
N ASN A 91 0.01 -14.96 0.11
CA ASN A 91 0.60 -14.20 1.21
C ASN A 91 1.05 -12.84 0.73
N ASP A 92 0.94 -11.84 1.59
CA ASP A 92 1.66 -10.59 1.43
C ASP A 92 2.90 -10.62 2.33
N VAL A 93 4.09 -10.63 1.71
CA VAL A 93 5.35 -10.59 2.44
C VAL A 93 6.10 -9.33 2.03
N PHE A 94 6.07 -8.33 2.90
CA PHE A 94 6.53 -6.99 2.61
C PHE A 94 7.76 -6.63 3.42
N GLY A 95 8.83 -6.22 2.73
CA GLY A 95 10.05 -5.74 3.36
C GLY A 95 10.04 -4.23 3.59
N LEU A 96 10.33 -3.78 4.81
CA LEU A 96 10.49 -2.36 5.09
C LEU A 96 11.84 -1.80 4.57
N SER A 97 11.80 -0.58 4.05
CA SER A 97 12.96 0.24 3.69
C SER A 97 13.84 0.52 4.94
N PRO A 98 15.16 0.77 4.82
CA PRO A 98 15.99 0.92 3.61
C PRO A 98 16.53 -0.39 3.02
N PHE A 99 16.33 -1.52 3.68
CA PHE A 99 16.80 -2.82 3.20
C PHE A 99 15.64 -3.82 3.14
N PRO A 100 14.73 -3.69 2.15
CA PRO A 100 13.59 -4.58 2.04
C PRO A 100 14.07 -5.99 1.67
N SER A 101 13.82 -6.98 2.53
CA SER A 101 14.04 -8.38 2.22
C SER A 101 12.78 -9.18 2.56
N SER A 102 11.91 -9.38 1.58
CA SER A 102 10.70 -10.19 1.79
C SER A 102 11.05 -11.67 1.99
N TYR A 103 11.98 -12.20 1.19
CA TYR A 103 12.32 -13.62 1.17
C TYR A 103 13.84 -13.83 1.09
N SER A 104 14.33 -14.87 1.76
CA SER A 104 15.70 -15.36 1.66
C SER A 104 15.73 -16.90 1.71
N GLY A 105 16.51 -17.53 0.85
CA GLY A 105 16.69 -18.99 0.79
C GLY A 105 15.61 -19.78 0.02
N CYS A 106 14.34 -19.34 0.01
CA CYS A 106 13.24 -20.05 -0.67
C CYS A 106 12.99 -19.69 -2.14
N GLY A 107 13.75 -18.75 -2.70
CA GLY A 107 13.31 -18.01 -3.88
C GLY A 107 12.20 -17.01 -3.55
N ASN A 108 11.89 -16.10 -4.47
CA ASN A 108 10.87 -15.08 -4.26
C ASN A 108 9.56 -15.51 -4.97
N PRO A 109 8.50 -15.92 -4.24
CA PRO A 109 7.23 -16.32 -4.82
C PRO A 109 6.32 -15.13 -5.20
N THR A 110 6.74 -13.88 -5.04
CA THR A 110 5.93 -12.70 -5.39
C THR A 110 5.46 -12.75 -6.85
N GLY A 111 4.16 -12.52 -7.08
CA GLY A 111 3.52 -12.62 -8.38
C GLY A 111 3.12 -14.04 -8.79
N VAL A 112 3.39 -15.04 -7.95
CA VAL A 112 3.05 -16.45 -8.19
C VAL A 112 2.03 -16.92 -7.15
N ASN A 113 1.00 -17.66 -7.57
CA ASN A 113 -0.03 -18.23 -6.68
C ASN A 113 -0.69 -17.22 -5.72
N GLY A 114 -0.91 -15.99 -6.19
CA GLY A 114 -1.53 -14.92 -5.41
C GLY A 114 -0.61 -14.27 -4.36
N ASN A 115 0.66 -14.67 -4.25
CA ASN A 115 1.58 -14.01 -3.32
C ASN A 115 1.95 -12.61 -3.83
N ILE A 116 1.91 -11.62 -2.95
CA ILE A 116 2.26 -10.23 -3.22
C ILE A 116 3.33 -9.74 -2.23
N SER A 117 3.85 -8.53 -2.46
CA SER A 117 4.84 -7.89 -1.60
C SER A 117 4.63 -6.38 -1.68
N VAL A 118 3.65 -5.88 -0.95
CA VAL A 118 3.22 -4.46 -0.96
C VAL A 118 2.98 -3.98 0.46
N ASP A 119 2.96 -2.66 0.69
CA ASP A 119 2.60 -2.16 2.03
C ASP A 119 1.15 -2.58 2.36
N PRO A 120 0.88 -3.27 3.48
CA PRO A 120 -0.48 -3.64 3.87
C PRO A 120 -1.38 -2.44 4.19
N HIS A 121 -0.81 -1.23 4.36
CA HIS A 121 -1.52 -0.03 4.78
C HIS A 121 -2.27 -0.21 6.11
N PHE A 122 -1.57 -0.69 7.14
CA PHE A 122 -2.17 -0.82 8.48
C PHE A 122 -2.68 0.52 9.02
N VAL A 123 -3.78 0.49 9.78
CA VAL A 123 -4.42 1.68 10.36
C VAL A 123 -3.48 2.38 11.34
N ASP A 124 -3.01 1.67 12.37
CA ASP A 124 -2.12 2.22 13.39
C ASP A 124 -1.30 1.09 14.08
N PRO A 125 -0.31 0.52 13.37
CA PRO A 125 0.46 -0.61 13.90
C PRO A 125 1.31 -0.23 15.11
N ALA A 126 1.64 1.06 15.29
CA ALA A 126 2.39 1.55 16.45
C ALA A 126 1.59 1.44 17.75
N ASN A 127 0.26 1.50 17.67
CA ASN A 127 -0.65 1.32 18.81
C ASN A 127 -1.39 -0.02 18.78
N GLY A 128 -0.96 -0.96 17.92
CA GLY A 128 -1.50 -2.32 17.86
C GLY A 128 -2.73 -2.51 16.96
N ASP A 129 -3.10 -1.50 16.17
CA ASP A 129 -4.17 -1.61 15.20
C ASP A 129 -3.64 -2.07 13.83
N PHE A 130 -3.76 -3.37 13.61
CA PHE A 130 -3.32 -4.04 12.38
C PHE A 130 -4.48 -4.34 11.41
N HIS A 131 -5.63 -3.67 11.56
CA HIS A 131 -6.58 -3.61 10.46
C HIS A 131 -5.92 -2.93 9.27
N VAL A 132 -6.26 -3.36 8.07
CA VAL A 132 -5.80 -2.72 6.83
C VAL A 132 -6.77 -1.61 6.45
N ARG A 133 -6.23 -0.51 5.90
CA ARG A 133 -7.03 0.62 5.41
C ARG A 133 -7.73 0.25 4.11
N PRO A 134 -8.88 0.88 3.78
CA PRO A 134 -9.47 0.81 2.46
C PRO A 134 -8.43 1.08 1.36
N GLY A 135 -8.51 0.31 0.27
CA GLY A 135 -7.56 0.40 -0.83
C GLY A 135 -6.25 -0.36 -0.63
N SER A 136 -6.05 -1.04 0.50
CA SER A 136 -4.99 -2.04 0.64
C SER A 136 -5.17 -3.16 -0.38
N ALA A 137 -4.09 -3.58 -1.05
CA ALA A 137 -4.11 -4.69 -1.99
C ALA A 137 -4.18 -6.07 -1.30
N THR A 138 -4.25 -6.09 0.03
CA THR A 138 -4.44 -7.30 0.83
C THR A 138 -5.92 -7.66 1.05
N ILE A 139 -6.82 -6.71 0.75
CA ILE A 139 -8.28 -6.88 0.82
C ILE A 139 -8.73 -7.72 -0.38
N ASP A 140 -9.58 -8.72 -0.15
CA ASP A 140 -10.16 -9.61 -1.17
C ASP A 140 -9.14 -10.35 -2.04
N ALA A 141 -7.88 -10.42 -1.61
CA ALA A 141 -6.76 -11.01 -2.36
C ALA A 141 -6.30 -12.39 -1.84
N GLY A 142 -6.92 -12.87 -0.77
CA GLY A 142 -6.72 -14.19 -0.18
C GLY A 142 -7.38 -15.33 -0.95
N THR A 143 -7.18 -16.55 -0.47
CA THR A 143 -7.80 -17.78 -0.98
C THR A 143 -8.71 -18.42 0.07
N SER A 144 -9.70 -19.20 -0.37
CA SER A 144 -10.56 -19.98 0.54
C SER A 144 -9.88 -21.22 1.12
N GLU A 145 -8.67 -21.56 0.63
CA GLU A 145 -7.94 -22.73 1.10
C GLU A 145 -7.54 -22.60 2.58
N LEU A 146 -8.08 -23.50 3.41
CA LEU A 146 -7.85 -23.58 4.86
C LEU A 146 -8.23 -22.32 5.66
N ALA A 147 -8.85 -21.32 5.02
CA ALA A 147 -9.24 -20.09 5.67
C ALA A 147 -10.25 -20.36 6.81
N PRO A 148 -10.09 -19.72 7.98
CA PRO A 148 -11.03 -19.86 9.08
C PRO A 148 -12.37 -19.21 8.73
N ALA A 149 -13.46 -19.67 9.37
CA ALA A 149 -14.80 -19.13 9.15
C ALA A 149 -14.97 -17.68 9.66
N THR A 150 -14.13 -17.26 10.60
CA THR A 150 -14.13 -15.91 11.17
C THR A 150 -12.71 -15.38 11.35
N ASP A 151 -12.57 -14.05 11.33
CA ASP A 151 -11.33 -13.34 11.64
C ASP A 151 -11.06 -13.22 13.15
N LEU A 152 -10.03 -12.47 13.54
CA LEU A 152 -9.63 -12.30 14.95
C LEU A 152 -10.66 -11.52 15.80
N ASN A 153 -11.51 -10.71 15.17
CA ASN A 153 -12.62 -10.01 15.82
C ASN A 153 -13.92 -10.83 15.88
N GLY A 154 -13.96 -12.00 15.21
CA GLY A 154 -15.17 -12.80 15.05
C GLY A 154 -16.04 -12.38 13.86
N THR A 155 -15.55 -11.52 12.97
CA THR A 155 -16.18 -11.16 11.70
C THR A 155 -16.19 -12.37 10.79
N SER A 156 -17.31 -12.67 10.13
CA SER A 156 -17.41 -13.78 9.16
C SER A 156 -16.54 -13.53 7.92
N ARG A 157 -15.97 -14.59 7.37
CA ARG A 157 -15.27 -14.58 6.07
C ARG A 157 -16.03 -15.42 5.02
N PRO A 158 -16.01 -15.07 3.72
CA PRO A 158 -15.48 -13.82 3.16
C PRO A 158 -16.48 -12.65 3.23
N ILE A 159 -15.97 -11.41 3.16
CA ILE A 159 -16.75 -10.17 2.96
C ILE A 159 -16.19 -9.44 1.74
N ASP A 160 -17.06 -8.83 0.93
CA ASP A 160 -16.66 -7.92 -0.15
C ASP A 160 -16.12 -6.61 0.44
N GLY A 161 -14.84 -6.62 0.80
CA GLY A 161 -14.14 -5.53 1.48
C GLY A 161 -13.68 -4.43 0.52
N ASN A 162 -13.45 -4.76 -0.74
CA ASN A 162 -13.04 -3.82 -1.79
C ASN A 162 -14.24 -3.17 -2.50
N GLY A 163 -15.44 -3.72 -2.34
CA GLY A 163 -16.69 -3.18 -2.87
C GLY A 163 -16.93 -3.44 -4.36
N ASP A 164 -16.23 -4.40 -4.97
CA ASP A 164 -16.35 -4.72 -6.40
C ASP A 164 -17.59 -5.58 -6.73
N GLY A 165 -18.34 -6.00 -5.71
CA GLY A 165 -19.52 -6.85 -5.80
C GLY A 165 -19.21 -8.34 -5.59
N THR A 166 -17.96 -8.71 -5.33
CA THR A 166 -17.52 -10.11 -5.13
C THR A 166 -16.81 -10.26 -3.79
N ALA A 167 -17.44 -10.96 -2.85
CA ALA A 167 -16.78 -11.29 -1.58
C ALA A 167 -15.63 -12.29 -1.78
N ALA A 168 -14.45 -11.94 -1.30
CA ALA A 168 -13.29 -12.82 -1.23
C ALA A 168 -12.65 -12.73 0.17
N PHE A 169 -11.60 -13.52 0.40
CA PHE A 169 -10.96 -13.59 1.71
C PHE A 169 -9.87 -12.52 1.78
N ASP A 170 -9.72 -11.86 2.92
CA ASP A 170 -8.56 -11.01 3.16
C ASP A 170 -7.33 -11.83 3.55
N MET A 171 -6.15 -11.31 3.18
CA MET A 171 -4.90 -11.75 3.80
C MET A 171 -4.79 -11.16 5.22
N GLY A 172 -4.13 -11.89 6.11
CA GLY A 172 -3.90 -11.50 7.49
C GLY A 172 -5.00 -11.95 8.45
N SER A 173 -4.90 -11.45 9.68
CA SER A 173 -5.74 -11.84 10.83
C SER A 173 -7.10 -11.16 10.89
N TYR A 174 -7.32 -10.09 10.13
CA TYR A 174 -8.59 -9.36 10.09
C TYR A 174 -9.27 -9.51 8.73
N GLU A 175 -10.60 -9.46 8.73
CA GLU A 175 -11.41 -9.31 7.52
C GLU A 175 -11.92 -7.87 7.48
N SER A 176 -11.79 -7.23 6.32
CA SER A 176 -12.26 -5.87 6.11
C SER A 176 -13.79 -5.84 6.11
N PRO A 177 -14.40 -4.80 6.71
CA PRO A 177 -15.83 -4.63 6.64
C PRO A 177 -16.26 -4.39 5.18
N ALA A 178 -17.54 -4.62 4.89
CA ALA A 178 -18.07 -4.45 3.54
C ALA A 178 -17.73 -3.07 2.96
N GLY A 179 -17.06 -3.06 1.82
CA GLY A 179 -16.72 -1.86 1.07
C GLY A 179 -17.96 -1.24 0.43
N GLY A 180 -17.96 0.09 0.30
CA GLY A 180 -18.80 0.74 -0.71
C GLY A 180 -18.20 0.51 -2.12
N PRO A 181 -18.94 0.78 -3.20
CA PRO A 181 -18.38 0.68 -4.55
C PRO A 181 -17.05 1.43 -4.66
N PRO A 182 -16.04 0.92 -5.39
CA PRO A 182 -14.76 1.59 -5.49
C PRO A 182 -14.91 2.93 -6.20
N ALA A 183 -14.12 3.91 -5.77
CA ALA A 183 -13.95 5.14 -6.55
C ALA A 183 -12.88 4.89 -7.62
N GLU A 184 -12.81 5.74 -8.65
CA GLU A 184 -11.75 5.67 -9.66
C GLU A 184 -11.23 7.08 -9.91
N LEU A 185 -10.18 7.44 -9.18
CA LEU A 185 -9.51 8.70 -9.33
C LEU A 185 -8.61 8.69 -10.56
N THR A 186 -8.32 9.89 -11.04
CA THR A 186 -7.36 10.16 -12.09
C THR A 186 -6.71 11.50 -11.79
N ALA A 187 -5.46 11.68 -12.20
CA ALA A 187 -4.82 13.00 -12.19
C ALA A 187 -4.33 13.37 -13.59
N ILE A 188 -4.72 14.55 -14.07
CA ILE A 188 -4.25 15.11 -15.34
C ILE A 188 -3.61 16.45 -15.06
N LYS A 189 -2.34 16.61 -15.46
CA LYS A 189 -1.62 17.88 -15.35
C LYS A 189 -1.51 18.53 -16.73
N THR A 190 -1.77 19.83 -16.77
CA THR A 190 -1.58 20.69 -17.93
C THR A 190 -0.90 22.00 -17.51
N ASN A 191 -0.55 22.81 -18.51
CA ASN A 191 0.04 24.12 -18.28
C ASN A 191 -0.42 25.17 -19.31
N SER A 192 -0.23 26.44 -18.96
CA SER A 192 -0.61 27.57 -19.81
C SER A 192 0.51 28.09 -20.72
N SER A 193 1.59 27.32 -20.88
CA SER A 193 2.78 27.66 -21.67
C SER A 193 3.23 26.43 -22.48
N GLY A 194 4.50 26.33 -22.84
CA GLY A 194 5.03 25.10 -23.41
C GLY A 194 6.45 25.24 -23.98
N GLY A 195 7.20 24.14 -23.88
CA GLY A 195 8.48 23.96 -24.54
C GLY A 195 9.69 24.47 -23.73
N THR A 196 10.15 25.66 -24.08
CA THR A 196 11.28 26.31 -23.38
C THR A 196 10.87 27.74 -23.11
N VAL A 197 10.98 28.16 -21.86
CA VAL A 197 10.60 29.51 -21.44
C VAL A 197 11.84 30.38 -21.18
N GLY A 198 11.68 31.68 -21.39
CA GLY A 198 12.69 32.68 -21.05
C GLY A 198 12.69 33.04 -19.56
N PHE A 199 13.70 33.80 -19.15
CA PHE A 199 13.75 34.41 -17.82
C PHE A 199 12.52 35.31 -17.59
N GLY A 200 11.89 35.16 -16.42
CA GLY A 200 10.74 35.97 -16.00
C GLY A 200 9.41 35.54 -16.62
N THR A 201 9.38 34.51 -17.47
CA THR A 201 8.13 33.97 -18.00
C THR A 201 7.31 33.37 -16.86
N ARG A 202 6.04 33.79 -16.80
CA ARG A 202 5.04 33.28 -15.86
C ARG A 202 4.08 32.34 -16.57
N TRP A 203 3.73 31.23 -15.93
CA TRP A 203 2.69 30.32 -16.39
C TRP A 203 1.91 29.73 -15.21
N THR A 204 0.84 29.02 -15.52
CA THR A 204 0.04 28.28 -14.55
C THR A 204 0.19 26.78 -14.81
N TRP A 205 0.41 26.00 -13.76
CA TRP A 205 0.15 24.57 -13.76
C TRP A 205 -1.28 24.34 -13.28
N SER A 206 -2.02 23.51 -14.01
CA SER A 206 -3.38 23.10 -13.64
C SER A 206 -3.41 21.58 -13.51
N ILE A 207 -3.86 21.07 -12.37
CA ILE A 207 -3.98 19.63 -12.08
C ILE A 207 -5.45 19.33 -11.82
N THR A 208 -6.05 18.53 -12.70
CA THR A 208 -7.41 18.02 -12.53
C THR A 208 -7.36 16.67 -11.84
N VAL A 209 -7.98 16.56 -10.67
CA VAL A 209 -8.29 15.28 -10.03
C VAL A 209 -9.76 14.97 -10.29
N ALA A 210 -10.07 13.82 -10.88
CA ALA A 210 -11.44 13.44 -11.21
C ALA A 210 -11.75 12.03 -10.74
N ASN A 211 -12.93 11.84 -10.14
CA ASN A 211 -13.53 10.56 -9.83
C ASN A 211 -14.51 10.15 -10.93
N SER A 212 -14.19 9.07 -11.61
CA SER A 212 -15.01 8.45 -12.67
C SER A 212 -15.62 7.11 -12.28
N GLY A 213 -15.34 6.65 -11.04
CA GLY A 213 -15.79 5.37 -10.53
C GLY A 213 -17.24 5.39 -10.06
N PRO A 214 -17.80 4.21 -9.75
CA PRO A 214 -19.17 4.09 -9.24
C PRO A 214 -19.33 4.58 -7.79
N GLY A 215 -18.25 4.63 -7.01
CA GLY A 215 -18.24 5.05 -5.61
C GLY A 215 -17.69 6.45 -5.36
N ALA A 216 -18.06 7.04 -4.23
CA ALA A 216 -17.51 8.32 -3.79
C ALA A 216 -16.15 8.11 -3.10
N ALA A 217 -15.17 8.97 -3.42
CA ALA A 217 -13.88 8.98 -2.75
C ALA A 217 -13.96 9.85 -1.48
N ALA A 218 -13.96 9.21 -0.31
CA ALA A 218 -14.08 9.88 0.98
C ALA A 218 -12.73 9.96 1.70
N PHE A 219 -12.22 11.18 1.85
CA PHE A 219 -11.00 11.48 2.59
C PHE A 219 -11.32 12.00 3.99
N GLY A 220 -10.77 11.36 5.01
CA GLY A 220 -10.76 11.85 6.37
C GLY A 220 -9.87 13.08 6.55
N SER A 221 -10.14 13.85 7.61
CA SER A 221 -9.35 15.05 7.94
C SER A 221 -7.84 14.76 7.98
N GLY A 222 -7.06 15.57 7.26
CA GLY A 222 -5.60 15.48 7.17
C GLY A 222 -5.07 14.54 6.10
N GLN A 223 -5.91 13.71 5.45
CA GLN A 223 -5.48 12.85 4.36
C GLN A 223 -5.12 13.64 3.10
N VAL A 224 -4.10 13.18 2.37
CA VAL A 224 -3.61 13.83 1.16
C VAL A 224 -4.45 13.41 -0.04
N ILE A 225 -5.06 14.38 -0.70
CA ILE A 225 -5.86 14.18 -1.91
C ILE A 225 -4.98 14.26 -3.16
N LEU A 226 -4.02 15.19 -3.17
CA LEU A 226 -3.08 15.40 -4.28
C LEU A 226 -1.71 15.78 -3.73
N ARG A 227 -0.67 15.14 -4.25
CA ARG A 227 0.73 15.53 -4.04
C ARG A 227 1.38 15.81 -5.37
N ASP A 228 2.19 16.86 -5.43
CA ASP A 228 3.00 17.18 -6.60
C ASP A 228 4.38 17.71 -6.19
N GLU A 229 5.41 16.94 -6.52
CA GLU A 229 6.82 17.25 -6.28
C GLU A 229 7.37 18.15 -7.39
N LEU A 230 7.11 19.44 -7.22
CA LEU A 230 7.44 20.50 -8.17
C LEU A 230 8.95 20.60 -8.46
N PRO A 231 9.35 21.17 -9.61
CA PRO A 231 10.74 21.57 -9.85
C PRO A 231 11.30 22.48 -8.73
N ASN A 232 12.59 22.34 -8.43
CA ASN A 232 13.21 22.99 -7.26
C ASN A 232 14.45 23.84 -7.59
N GLY A 233 14.74 24.05 -8.88
CA GLY A 233 15.82 24.89 -9.34
C GLY A 233 15.36 25.87 -10.40
N GLY A 234 15.80 27.13 -10.32
CA GLY A 234 15.56 28.11 -11.37
C GLY A 234 14.10 28.56 -11.55
N ILE A 235 13.24 28.35 -10.55
CA ILE A 235 11.80 28.60 -10.60
C ILE A 235 11.29 29.07 -9.24
N THR A 236 10.25 29.89 -9.23
CA THR A 236 9.52 30.30 -8.03
C THR A 236 8.03 30.08 -8.21
N TYR A 237 7.30 29.92 -7.11
CA TYR A 237 5.88 29.60 -7.11
C TYR A 237 5.05 30.68 -6.41
N GLY A 238 3.86 30.93 -6.93
CA GLY A 238 2.80 31.62 -6.22
C GLY A 238 2.07 30.68 -5.26
N THR A 239 1.00 31.17 -4.65
CA THR A 239 0.12 30.34 -3.82
C THR A 239 -0.60 29.31 -4.69
N ALA A 240 -0.70 28.07 -4.19
CA ALA A 240 -1.58 27.05 -4.78
C ALA A 240 -3.00 27.19 -4.22
N SER A 241 -4.00 26.91 -5.04
CA SER A 241 -5.40 26.94 -4.63
C SER A 241 -6.25 25.98 -5.44
N VAL A 242 -7.37 25.55 -4.87
CA VAL A 242 -8.43 24.87 -5.62
C VAL A 242 -9.20 25.91 -6.44
N ALA A 243 -9.01 25.88 -7.76
CA ALA A 243 -9.62 26.82 -8.69
C ALA A 243 -11.09 26.52 -8.97
N SER A 244 -11.45 25.24 -9.03
CA SER A 244 -12.84 24.81 -9.20
C SER A 244 -13.08 23.42 -8.62
N VAL A 245 -14.34 23.16 -8.27
CA VAL A 245 -14.82 21.85 -7.82
C VAL A 245 -16.13 21.50 -8.52
N GLY A 246 -16.35 20.21 -8.77
CA GLY A 246 -17.60 19.63 -9.23
C GLY A 246 -17.95 18.44 -8.35
N ASN A 247 -19.11 18.48 -7.69
CA ASN A 247 -19.56 17.41 -6.77
C ASN A 247 -18.52 17.04 -5.70
N VAL A 248 -17.89 18.06 -5.10
CA VAL A 248 -16.99 17.89 -3.94
C VAL A 248 -17.64 18.52 -2.71
N SER A 249 -17.68 17.80 -1.60
CA SER A 249 -18.09 18.31 -0.29
C SER A 249 -16.89 18.39 0.65
N GLY A 250 -16.96 19.28 1.64
CA GLY A 250 -15.86 19.55 2.57
C GLY A 250 -14.89 20.63 2.07
N ALA A 251 -13.84 20.90 2.86
CA ALA A 251 -12.84 21.92 2.55
C ALA A 251 -11.49 21.28 2.21
N ILE A 252 -10.83 21.79 1.17
CA ILE A 252 -9.51 21.33 0.72
C ILE A 252 -8.52 22.47 0.90
N SER A 253 -7.39 22.17 1.54
CA SER A 253 -6.30 23.13 1.76
C SER A 253 -5.07 22.70 0.98
N CYS A 254 -4.59 23.57 0.07
CA CYS A 254 -3.38 23.34 -0.72
C CYS A 254 -2.24 24.23 -0.24
N VAL A 255 -1.08 23.65 0.03
CA VAL A 255 0.14 24.36 0.47
C VAL A 255 1.36 23.89 -0.31
N ILE A 256 2.32 24.78 -0.53
CA ILE A 256 3.63 24.43 -1.10
C ILE A 256 4.67 24.57 0.01
N ASN A 257 5.37 23.49 0.33
CA ASN A 257 6.49 23.48 1.27
C ASN A 257 7.69 22.78 0.62
N ASN A 258 8.87 23.41 0.63
CA ASN A 258 10.09 22.88 0.01
C ASN A 258 9.85 22.34 -1.42
N SER A 259 9.22 23.16 -2.27
CA SER A 259 8.82 22.79 -3.64
C SER A 259 7.97 21.50 -3.74
N THR A 260 7.17 21.21 -2.73
CA THR A 260 6.20 20.10 -2.75
C THR A 260 4.83 20.66 -2.47
N LEU A 261 3.93 20.56 -3.47
CA LEU A 261 2.52 20.88 -3.32
C LEU A 261 1.83 19.70 -2.64
N ILE A 262 1.07 19.99 -1.58
CA ILE A 262 0.20 19.05 -0.89
C ILE A 262 -1.18 19.70 -0.78
N CYS A 263 -2.19 19.04 -1.35
CA CYS A 263 -3.59 19.36 -1.11
C CYS A 263 -4.19 18.30 -0.20
N GLY A 264 -4.53 18.70 1.02
CA GLY A 264 -5.09 17.81 2.04
C GLY A 264 -6.55 18.14 2.35
N ALA A 265 -7.28 17.13 2.84
CA ALA A 265 -8.61 17.29 3.39
C ALA A 265 -8.56 18.10 4.70
N ASN A 266 -9.26 19.24 4.75
CA ASN A 266 -9.39 20.06 5.95
C ASN A 266 -10.76 19.81 6.59
N GLY A 267 -10.81 18.83 7.50
CA GLY A 267 -12.04 18.11 7.80
C GLY A 267 -12.31 17.02 6.76
N ASN A 268 -13.44 16.34 6.88
CA ASN A 268 -13.80 15.28 5.92
C ASN A 268 -14.13 15.90 4.56
N VAL A 269 -13.57 15.32 3.50
CA VAL A 269 -13.81 15.70 2.11
C VAL A 269 -14.34 14.51 1.35
N THR A 270 -15.28 14.74 0.43
CA THR A 270 -15.77 13.68 -0.46
C THR A 270 -15.80 14.18 -1.89
N ILE A 271 -15.15 13.45 -2.79
CA ILE A 271 -15.28 13.61 -4.25
C ILE A 271 -16.33 12.62 -4.70
N GLY A 272 -17.53 13.11 -5.04
CA GLY A 272 -18.65 12.26 -5.44
C GLY A 272 -18.42 11.50 -6.75
N ALA A 273 -19.37 10.66 -7.12
CA ALA A 273 -19.36 9.88 -8.36
C ALA A 273 -20.45 10.37 -9.34
N PRO A 274 -20.09 10.97 -10.49
CA PRO A 274 -18.78 11.53 -10.80
C PRO A 274 -18.52 12.84 -10.04
N GLY A 275 -17.25 13.21 -9.91
CA GLY A 275 -16.83 14.43 -9.22
C GLY A 275 -15.41 14.82 -9.61
N SER A 276 -15.02 16.08 -9.39
CA SER A 276 -13.69 16.56 -9.75
C SER A 276 -13.29 17.82 -9.00
N LEU A 277 -11.99 18.09 -8.96
CA LEU A 277 -11.42 19.37 -8.57
C LEU A 277 -10.27 19.75 -9.51
N VAL A 278 -10.04 21.05 -9.65
CA VAL A 278 -8.87 21.59 -10.37
C VAL A 278 -8.03 22.39 -9.39
N VAL A 279 -6.77 22.00 -9.23
CA VAL A 279 -5.77 22.72 -8.44
C VAL A 279 -4.89 23.52 -9.38
N GLU A 280 -4.71 24.81 -9.08
CA GLU A 280 -3.84 25.68 -9.87
C GLU A 280 -2.74 26.30 -9.01
N LEU A 281 -1.56 26.45 -9.60
CA LEU A 281 -0.47 27.23 -9.04
C LEU A 281 0.27 27.96 -10.15
N THR A 282 0.65 29.21 -9.88
CA THR A 282 1.47 29.97 -10.82
C THR A 282 2.95 29.72 -10.59
N ALA A 283 3.72 29.60 -11.66
CA ALA A 283 5.16 29.48 -11.66
C ALA A 283 5.82 30.65 -12.40
N ASN A 284 7.03 31.01 -12.00
CA ASN A 284 7.85 32.03 -12.66
C ASN A 284 9.30 31.54 -12.83
N ALA A 285 9.77 31.52 -14.07
CA ALA A 285 11.12 31.12 -14.42
C ALA A 285 12.14 32.16 -13.92
N SER A 286 13.06 31.71 -13.09
CA SER A 286 14.22 32.51 -12.62
C SER A 286 15.45 32.30 -13.48
N ILE A 287 15.42 31.35 -14.42
CA ILE A 287 16.39 31.13 -15.49
C ILE A 287 15.64 30.69 -16.76
N PRO A 288 16.19 30.91 -17.96
CA PRO A 288 15.67 30.29 -19.17
C PRO A 288 15.85 28.76 -19.12
N GLY A 289 14.88 28.00 -19.61
CA GLY A 289 14.99 26.54 -19.66
C GLY A 289 13.65 25.81 -19.79
N THR A 290 13.73 24.50 -19.57
CA THR A 290 12.56 23.61 -19.48
C THR A 290 12.48 23.06 -18.06
N PHE A 291 11.26 22.96 -17.53
CA PHE A 291 10.90 22.58 -16.18
C PHE A 291 9.95 21.39 -16.24
N THR A 292 10.50 20.18 -16.08
CA THR A 292 9.73 18.94 -15.95
C THR A 292 9.03 18.90 -14.59
N ASN A 293 7.75 18.56 -14.59
CA ASN A 293 6.93 18.51 -13.38
C ASN A 293 6.04 17.24 -13.38
N PRO A 294 6.27 16.25 -12.49
CA PRO A 294 7.13 16.31 -11.30
C PRO A 294 8.62 16.35 -11.63
N ARG A 295 9.42 16.83 -10.68
CA ARG A 295 10.89 16.81 -10.78
C ARG A 295 11.40 15.38 -10.98
N PHE A 296 12.62 15.21 -11.51
CA PHE A 296 13.20 13.88 -11.71
C PHE A 296 13.21 13.06 -10.41
N GLY A 297 12.68 11.83 -10.48
CA GLY A 297 12.50 10.95 -9.31
C GLY A 297 11.36 11.36 -8.38
N GLY A 298 10.61 12.41 -8.71
CA GLY A 298 9.49 12.91 -7.91
C GLY A 298 8.13 12.38 -8.37
N VAL A 299 7.13 12.60 -7.52
CA VAL A 299 5.74 12.12 -7.67
C VAL A 299 4.77 13.28 -7.90
N CYS A 300 3.86 13.09 -8.85
CA CYS A 300 2.60 13.84 -8.96
C CYS A 300 1.49 12.81 -9.02
N ALA A 301 0.62 12.78 -8.02
CA ALA A 301 -0.47 11.80 -7.98
C ALA A 301 -1.68 12.23 -7.14
N ALA A 302 -2.88 11.85 -7.61
CA ALA A 302 -4.09 11.78 -6.79
C ALA A 302 -4.01 10.58 -5.83
N ASP A 303 -4.55 10.74 -4.61
CA ASP A 303 -4.49 9.75 -3.53
C ASP A 303 -3.13 9.02 -3.42
N PRO A 304 -2.01 9.76 -3.25
CA PRO A 304 -0.67 9.19 -3.32
C PRO A 304 -0.36 8.19 -2.19
N ASP A 305 -1.17 8.20 -1.13
CA ASP A 305 -0.99 7.36 0.05
C ASP A 305 -1.97 6.16 0.06
N GLY A 306 -2.83 6.04 -0.96
CA GLY A 306 -3.74 4.91 -1.17
C GLY A 306 -4.86 4.80 -0.14
N TRP A 307 -5.42 5.91 0.31
CA TRP A 307 -6.53 5.95 1.26
C TRP A 307 -7.87 5.53 0.65
N ILE A 308 -7.99 5.61 -0.67
CA ILE A 308 -9.19 5.31 -1.43
C ILE A 308 -9.03 3.94 -2.09
N ALA A 309 -10.09 3.13 -1.99
CA ALA A 309 -10.19 1.89 -2.73
C ALA A 309 -10.49 2.20 -4.20
N GLU A 310 -9.60 1.71 -5.07
CA GLU A 310 -9.63 1.92 -6.52
C GLU A 310 -9.18 0.64 -7.22
N THR A 311 -9.78 0.34 -8.37
CA THR A 311 -9.40 -0.84 -9.18
C THR A 311 -8.17 -0.58 -10.04
N ASN A 312 -7.89 0.68 -10.39
CA ASN A 312 -6.69 1.08 -11.11
C ASN A 312 -6.04 2.27 -10.40
N LYS A 313 -4.82 2.08 -9.88
CA LYS A 313 -4.01 3.17 -9.29
C LYS A 313 -3.00 3.77 -10.27
N GLY A 314 -2.83 3.19 -11.46
CA GLY A 314 -1.81 3.62 -12.43
C GLY A 314 -2.15 4.94 -13.14
N ASN A 315 -3.44 5.24 -13.26
CA ASN A 315 -4.01 6.47 -13.82
C ASN A 315 -4.07 7.64 -12.82
N ASN A 316 -3.63 7.43 -11.58
CA ASN A 316 -3.55 8.49 -10.58
C ASN A 316 -2.34 9.39 -10.75
N THR A 317 -1.37 8.99 -11.57
CA THR A 317 -0.13 9.74 -11.77
C THR A 317 -0.26 10.81 -12.85
N CYS A 318 0.42 11.94 -12.66
CA CYS A 318 0.41 13.07 -13.57
C CYS A 318 1.82 13.53 -13.93
N SER A 319 2.01 14.09 -15.13
CA SER A 319 3.29 14.71 -15.52
C SER A 319 3.09 15.66 -16.68
N ASP A 320 3.89 16.72 -16.73
CA ASP A 320 3.93 17.68 -17.83
C ASP A 320 5.28 18.44 -17.81
N ALA A 321 5.55 19.26 -18.83
CA ALA A 321 6.77 20.07 -18.93
C ALA A 321 6.52 21.42 -19.61
N VAL A 322 7.22 22.45 -19.14
CA VAL A 322 7.18 23.83 -19.67
C VAL A 322 8.57 24.31 -20.00
#